data_AF-P29009-F1
#
_entry.id   AF-P29009-F1
#
_cell.length_a   1.000
_cell.length_b   1.000
_cell.length_c   1.000
_cell.angle_alpha   90.00
_cell.angle_beta   90.00
_cell.angle_gamma   90.00
#
_symmetry.space_group_name_H-M   'P 1'
#
loop_
_entity.id
_entity.type
_entity.pdbx_description
1 polymer ?
#
loop_
_entity_poly.entity_id
_entity_poly.type
_entity_poly.pdbx_seq_one_letter_code
_entity_poly.pdbx_strand_id
1 'polypeptide(L)' 'MDFDTIMEKAYEEYFEGLAEGEEALSFSEFKQALSSSAKSNG' A
#
# COMPACT_ATOMS: atom_id res chain seq x y z
N MET A 1 -16.74 5.30 0.79
CA MET A 1 -15.41 5.93 0.66
C MET A 1 -14.98 5.72 -0.77
N ASP A 2 -14.36 6.72 -1.39
CA ASP A 2 -13.76 6.52 -2.72
C ASP A 2 -12.54 5.58 -2.61
N PHE A 3 -12.15 5.00 -3.74
CA PHE A 3 -11.04 4.04 -3.78
C PHE A 3 -9.72 4.68 -3.33
N ASP A 4 -9.48 5.93 -3.72
CA ASP A 4 -8.23 6.62 -3.39
C ASP A 4 -8.12 6.90 -1.88
N THR A 5 -9.19 7.35 -1.21
CA THR A 5 -9.28 7.50 0.26
C THR A 5 -9.05 6.16 0.97
N ILE A 6 -9.54 5.06 0.42
CA ILE A 6 -9.29 3.73 0.98
C ILE A 6 -7.80 3.38 0.85
N MET A 7 -7.19 3.66 -0.31
CA MET A 7 -5.76 3.39 -0.54
C MET A 7 -4.84 4.30 0.27
N GLU A 8 -5.20 5.58 0.44
CA GLU A 8 -4.46 6.52 1.29
C GLU A 8 -4.42 6.03 2.74
N LYS A 9 -5.58 5.65 3.31
CA LYS A 9 -5.63 5.08 4.66
C LYS A 9 -4.82 3.80 4.80
N ALA A 10 -4.92 2.89 3.83
CA ALA A 10 -4.14 1.67 3.84
C ALA A 10 -2.63 1.94 3.74
N TYR A 11 -2.24 2.98 3.00
CA TYR A 11 -0.85 3.42 2.89
C TYR A 11 -0.35 4.09 4.19
N GLU A 12 -1.18 4.89 4.85
CA GLU A 12 -0.89 5.44 6.17
C GLU A 12 -0.68 4.34 7.20
N GLU A 13 -1.60 3.35 7.27
CA GLU A 13 -1.45 2.18 8.16
C GLU A 13 -0.19 1.37 7.84
N TYR A 14 0.12 1.18 6.55
CA TYR A 14 1.37 0.55 6.11
C TYR A 14 2.59 1.34 6.62
N PHE A 15 2.59 2.66 6.45
CA PHE A 15 3.68 3.53 6.83
C PHE A 15 3.89 3.58 8.34
N GLU A 16 2.81 3.66 9.11
CA GLU A 16 2.84 3.63 10.58
C GLU A 16 3.35 2.29 11.13
N GLY A 17 3.16 1.21 10.37
CA GLY A 17 3.66 -0.12 10.72
C GLY A 17 5.13 -0.38 10.38
N LEU A 18 5.81 0.52 9.65
CA LEU A 18 7.20 0.36 9.28
C LEU A 18 8.13 0.47 10.49
N ALA A 19 9.16 -0.37 10.52
CA ALA A 19 10.20 -0.25 11.55
C ALA A 19 11.08 0.97 11.30
N GLU A 20 11.68 1.51 12.37
CA GLU A 20 12.60 2.63 12.24
C GLU A 20 13.80 2.26 11.33
N GLY A 21 13.96 3.01 10.24
CA GLY A 21 14.98 2.77 9.23
C GLY A 21 14.53 1.94 8.03
N GLU A 22 13.30 1.42 8.01
CA GLU A 22 12.72 0.85 6.80
C GLU A 22 12.24 1.93 5.83
N GLU A 23 12.57 1.75 4.55
CA GLU A 23 12.09 2.64 3.49
C GLU A 23 10.65 2.26 3.10
N ALA A 24 9.75 3.23 3.21
CA ALA A 24 8.41 3.07 2.69
C ALA A 24 8.43 2.95 1.16
N LEU A 25 7.61 2.04 0.63
CA LEU A 25 7.30 2.03 -0.80
C LEU A 25 6.70 3.37 -1.20
N SER A 26 6.93 3.83 -2.43
CA SER A 26 6.15 4.96 -2.94
C SER A 26 4.67 4.58 -3.04
N PHE A 27 3.77 5.56 -2.97
CA PHE A 27 2.33 5.30 -3.07
C PHE A 27 1.93 4.53 -4.35
N SER A 28 2.64 4.78 -5.46
CA SER A 28 2.45 4.03 -6.71
C SER A 28 2.87 2.57 -6.59
N GLU A 29 4.03 2.30 -6.00
CA GLU A 29 4.52 0.93 -5.76
C GLU A 29 3.60 0.19 -4.79
N PHE A 30 3.10 0.86 -3.75
CA PHE A 30 2.13 0.31 -2.81
C PHE A 30 0.83 -0.13 -3.52
N LYS A 31 0.22 0.75 -4.34
CA LYS A 31 -0.98 0.41 -5.13
C LYS A 31 -0.71 -0.73 -6.11
N GLN A 32 0.47 -0.75 -6.71
CA GLN A 32 0.88 -1.82 -7.63
C GLN A 32 1.08 -3.15 -6.90
N ALA A 33 1.69 -3.16 -5.71
CA ALA A 33 1.87 -4.35 -4.89
C ALA A 33 0.51 -4.96 -4.53
N LEU A 34 -0.44 -4.16 -4.05
CA LEU A 34 -1.81 -4.60 -3.76
C LEU A 34 -2.51 -5.16 -5.01
N SER A 35 -2.38 -4.48 -6.15
CA SER A 35 -2.97 -4.92 -7.42
C SER A 35 -2.32 -6.20 -7.96
N SER A 36 -1.02 -6.38 -7.74
CA SER A 36 -0.25 -7.55 -8.14
C SER A 36 -0.62 -8.77 -7.28
N SER A 37 -0.76 -8.58 -5.97
CA SER A 37 -1.26 -9.63 -5.07
C SER A 37 -2.64 -10.12 -5.47
N ALA A 38 -3.53 -9.22 -5.93
CA ALA A 38 -4.84 -9.59 -6.45
C ALA A 38 -4.76 -10.40 -7.77
N LYS A 39 -3.72 -10.20 -8.58
CA LYS A 39 -3.51 -10.90 -9.86
C LYS A 39 -2.83 -12.26 -9.69
N SER A 40 -2.11 -12.51 -8.60
CA SER A 40 -1.36 -13.76 -8.35
C SER A 40 -2.24 -15.00 -8.08
N ASN A 41 -3.56 -14.88 -8.14
CA ASN A 41 -4.49 -15.97 -7.81
C ASN A 41 -5.41 -16.40 -8.97
N GLY A 42 -5.06 -16.10 -10.22
CA GLY A 42 -5.73 -16.60 -11.43
C GLY A 42 -4.84 -17.54 -12.21
#